data_AF-A0A0D9W186-F1
#
_entry.id   AF-A0A0D9W186-F1
#
_cell.length_a   1.000
_cell.length_b   1.000
_cell.length_c   1.000
_cell.angle_alpha   90.00
_cell.angle_beta   90.00
_cell.angle_gamma   90.00
#
_symmetry.space_group_name_H-M   'P 1'
#
loop_
_entity.id
_entity.type
_entity.pdbx_description
1 polymer ?
#
loop_
_entity_poly.entity_id
_entity_poly.type
_entity_poly.pdbx_seq_one_letter_code
_entity_poly.pdbx_strand_id
1 'polypeptide(L)'
;MSCCQVINNLLLNVSMSNDRTLSGADDFLPILIYITIKANPPQLHSNLKFIQLFRRETKLISEVEYYLTNLISAKMFIINVNGRSLSMEESVFQAHMESARLTDHISVASTSSSQGLGTSITGLSEESGDPEGLRFPFMDSETESLTPAEVKQMHELYRQVVTKYTMLSKALRKLSVDEDQPLNSVND
;
A
#
# COMPACT_ATOMS: atom_id res chain seq x y z
N MET A 1 8.60 3.39 6.67
CA MET A 1 10.06 3.54 6.69
C MET A 1 10.78 2.22 6.48
N SER A 2 10.42 1.14 7.19
CA SER A 2 11.10 -0.15 7.04
C SER A 2 11.05 -0.76 5.62
N CYS A 3 9.99 -0.51 4.84
CA CYS A 3 9.89 -1.00 3.45
C CYS A 3 11.00 -0.40 2.56
N CYS A 4 11.11 0.94 2.50
CA CYS A 4 12.08 1.60 1.62
C CYS A 4 13.53 1.25 1.99
N GLN A 5 13.83 1.10 3.28
CA GLN A 5 15.15 0.65 3.74
C GLN A 5 15.46 -0.78 3.27
N VAL A 6 14.47 -1.69 3.32
CA VAL A 6 14.64 -3.05 2.80
C VAL A 6 14.88 -3.03 1.29
N ILE A 7 14.12 -2.23 0.53
CA ILE A 7 14.31 -2.09 -0.92
C ILE A 7 15.74 -1.60 -1.23
N ASN A 8 16.19 -0.53 -0.56
CA ASN A 8 17.52 0.02 -0.78
C ASN A 8 18.63 -0.97 -0.41
N ASN A 9 18.48 -1.71 0.70
CA ASN A 9 19.45 -2.74 1.07
C ASN A 9 19.52 -3.87 0.03
N LEU A 10 18.37 -4.30 -0.50
CA LEU A 10 18.33 -5.31 -1.56
C LEU A 10 18.98 -4.81 -2.85
N LEU A 11 18.69 -3.56 -3.25
CA LEU A 11 19.31 -2.93 -4.41
C LEU A 11 20.83 -2.82 -4.25
N LEU A 12 21.31 -2.39 -3.08
CA LEU A 12 22.75 -2.32 -2.78
C LEU A 12 23.41 -3.69 -2.89
N ASN A 13 22.79 -4.76 -2.36
CA ASN A 13 23.33 -6.11 -2.46
C ASN A 13 23.48 -6.57 -3.92
N VAL A 14 22.49 -6.27 -4.76
CA VAL A 14 22.52 -6.61 -6.20
C VAL A 14 23.56 -5.77 -6.95
N SER A 15 23.71 -4.48 -6.62
CA SER A 15 24.76 -3.63 -7.21
C SER A 15 26.16 -4.17 -6.87
N MET A 16 26.38 -4.58 -5.61
CA MET A 16 27.67 -5.12 -5.17
C MET A 16 28.00 -6.48 -5.81
N SER A 17 27.01 -7.31 -6.13
CA SER A 17 27.23 -8.61 -6.79
C SER A 17 27.46 -8.50 -8.30
N ASN A 18 26.94 -7.45 -8.94
CA ASN A 18 26.88 -7.36 -10.40
C ASN A 18 27.79 -6.28 -11.01
N ASP A 19 28.65 -5.63 -10.23
CA ASP A 19 29.56 -4.54 -10.66
C ASP A 19 28.82 -3.41 -11.41
N ARG A 20 27.55 -3.22 -11.09
CA ARG A 20 26.68 -2.21 -11.71
C ARG A 20 26.77 -0.89 -10.94
N THR A 21 26.48 0.20 -11.64
CA THR A 21 26.34 1.55 -11.06
C THR A 21 25.42 1.52 -9.84
N LEU A 22 25.75 2.34 -8.84
CA LEU A 22 24.96 2.47 -7.61
C LEU A 22 23.49 2.71 -7.93
N SER A 23 22.60 1.91 -7.34
CA SER A 23 21.17 2.02 -7.59
C SER A 23 20.63 3.38 -7.15
N GLY A 24 20.01 4.08 -8.10
CA GLY A 24 19.45 5.42 -7.93
C GLY A 24 17.93 5.42 -7.78
N ALA A 25 17.33 6.61 -7.88
CA ALA A 25 15.87 6.77 -7.82
C ALA A 25 15.14 6.03 -8.95
N ASP A 26 15.76 5.91 -10.12
CA ASP A 26 15.21 5.24 -11.30
C ASP A 26 15.10 3.72 -11.12
N ASP A 27 15.91 3.12 -10.25
CA ASP A 27 15.77 1.71 -9.86
C ASP A 27 14.76 1.55 -8.71
N PHE A 28 14.75 2.50 -7.78
CA PHE A 28 13.93 2.45 -6.57
C PHE A 28 12.44 2.62 -6.84
N LEU A 29 12.04 3.65 -7.59
CA LEU A 29 10.64 4.04 -7.74
C LEU A 29 9.78 2.96 -8.44
N PRO A 30 10.23 2.34 -9.57
CA PRO A 30 9.47 1.25 -10.19
C PRO A 30 9.26 0.06 -9.25
N ILE A 31 10.27 -0.28 -8.44
CA ILE A 31 10.16 -1.35 -7.42
C ILE A 31 9.16 -0.97 -6.34
N LEU A 32 9.19 0.28 -5.87
CA LEU A 32 8.23 0.78 -4.88
C LEU A 32 6.79 0.73 -5.42
N ILE A 33 6.56 1.13 -6.67
CA ILE A 33 5.25 1.04 -7.33
C ILE A 33 4.79 -0.42 -7.36
N TYR A 34 5.64 -1.33 -7.85
CA TYR A 34 5.32 -2.75 -7.94
C TYR A 34 4.97 -3.37 -6.57
N ILE A 35 5.78 -3.10 -5.54
CA ILE A 35 5.53 -3.58 -4.18
C ILE A 35 4.22 -3.00 -3.63
N THR A 36 3.91 -1.73 -3.91
CA THR A 36 2.67 -1.09 -3.47
C THR A 36 1.44 -1.77 -4.08
N ILE A 37 1.49 -2.09 -5.38
CA ILE A 37 0.42 -2.84 -6.07
C ILE A 37 0.27 -4.23 -5.46
N LYS A 38 1.38 -4.98 -5.32
CA LYS A 38 1.36 -6.35 -4.79
C LYS A 38 0.93 -6.44 -3.33
N ALA A 39 1.37 -5.50 -2.50
CA ALA A 39 1.02 -5.46 -1.09
C ALA A 39 -0.43 -4.99 -0.86
N ASN A 40 -0.99 -4.21 -1.81
CA ASN A 40 -2.32 -3.61 -1.76
C ASN A 40 -2.71 -3.13 -0.35
N PRO A 41 -1.96 -2.18 0.25
CA PRO A 41 -2.17 -1.78 1.62
C PRO A 41 -3.57 -1.16 1.79
N PRO A 42 -4.35 -1.61 2.79
CA PRO A 42 -5.70 -1.11 2.99
C PRO A 42 -5.68 0.41 3.25
N GLN A 43 -6.59 1.12 2.60
CA GLN A 43 -6.78 2.57 2.78
C GLN A 43 -5.50 3.39 2.61
N LEU A 44 -4.65 3.01 1.66
CA LEU A 44 -3.39 3.69 1.36
C LEU A 44 -3.57 5.21 1.23
N HIS A 45 -4.62 5.65 0.52
CA HIS A 45 -4.92 7.07 0.35
C HIS A 45 -5.12 7.78 1.70
N SER A 46 -6.03 7.27 2.54
CA SER A 46 -6.35 7.87 3.85
C SER A 46 -5.12 7.85 4.77
N ASN A 47 -4.34 6.78 4.74
CA ASN A 47 -3.12 6.67 5.53
C ASN A 47 -2.06 7.71 5.12
N LEU A 48 -1.86 7.93 3.82
CA LEU A 48 -0.92 8.94 3.34
C LEU A 48 -1.38 10.35 3.72
N LYS A 49 -2.66 10.65 3.53
CA LYS A 49 -3.25 11.93 3.91
C LYS A 49 -3.15 12.20 5.41
N PHE A 50 -3.36 11.19 6.25
CA PHE A 50 -3.14 11.28 7.68
C PHE A 50 -1.70 11.66 8.04
N ILE A 51 -0.73 11.01 7.39
CA ILE A 51 0.69 11.32 7.60
C ILE A 51 0.99 12.75 7.17
N GLN A 52 0.50 13.19 6.01
CA GLN A 52 0.72 14.57 5.53
C GLN A 52 0.15 15.62 6.48
N LEU A 53 -1.01 15.35 7.10
CA LEU A 53 -1.70 16.30 7.98
C LEU A 53 -1.18 16.32 9.42
N PHE A 54 -0.88 15.16 10.00
CA PHE A 54 -0.68 15.01 11.44
C PHE A 54 0.75 14.62 11.82
N ARG A 55 1.65 14.40 10.85
CA ARG A 55 3.06 14.20 11.15
C ARG A 55 3.69 15.54 11.52
N ARG A 56 4.47 15.55 12.62
CA ARG A 56 5.27 16.73 12.97
C ARG A 56 6.28 17.03 11.87
N GLU A 57 6.22 18.22 11.29
CA GLU A 57 7.12 18.69 10.22
C GLU A 57 8.59 18.57 10.61
N THR A 58 8.93 18.85 11.87
CA THR A 58 10.29 18.71 12.41
C THR A 58 10.85 17.29 12.37
N LYS A 59 10.00 16.28 12.16
CA LYS A 59 10.37 14.86 12.00
C LYS A 59 10.17 14.34 10.58
N LEU A 60 9.78 15.21 9.65
CA LEU A 60 9.59 14.91 8.24
C LEU A 60 10.65 15.67 7.42
N ILE A 61 11.90 15.27 7.60
CA ILE A 61 13.04 15.89 6.92
C ILE A 61 13.92 14.80 6.30
N SER A 62 14.65 15.16 5.24
CA SER A 62 15.66 14.31 4.60
C SER A 62 15.07 12.98 4.09
N GLU A 63 15.64 11.84 4.47
CA GLU A 63 15.28 10.50 4.00
C GLU A 63 13.78 10.18 4.23
N VAL A 64 13.21 10.63 5.34
CA VAL A 64 11.80 10.39 5.68
C VAL A 64 10.86 11.09 4.71
N GLU A 65 11.18 12.34 4.40
CA GLU A 65 10.44 13.16 3.45
C GLU A 65 10.59 12.59 2.03
N TYR A 66 11.82 12.23 1.64
CA TYR A 66 12.10 11.60 0.36
C TYR A 66 11.25 10.34 0.14
N TYR A 67 11.20 9.42 1.10
CA TYR A 67 10.38 8.20 0.96
C TYR A 67 8.89 8.49 0.95
N LEU A 68 8.42 9.48 1.71
CA LEU A 68 7.02 9.88 1.67
C LEU A 68 6.64 10.42 0.29
N THR A 69 7.46 11.29 -0.28
CA THR A 69 7.27 11.83 -1.64
C THR A 69 7.24 10.72 -2.67
N ASN A 70 8.18 9.76 -2.62
CA ASN A 70 8.18 8.63 -3.55
C ASN A 70 6.93 7.74 -3.41
N LEU A 71 6.44 7.53 -2.18
CA LEU A 71 5.22 6.75 -1.97
C LEU A 71 3.96 7.50 -2.44
N ILE A 72 3.93 8.82 -2.30
CA ILE A 72 2.87 9.67 -2.88
C ILE A 72 2.92 9.60 -4.41
N SER A 73 4.11 9.70 -5.02
CA SER A 73 4.29 9.55 -6.47
C SER A 73 3.83 8.17 -6.94
N ALA A 74 4.16 7.11 -6.20
CA ALA A 74 3.71 5.76 -6.51
C ALA A 74 2.17 5.64 -6.44
N LYS A 75 1.52 6.19 -5.40
CA LYS A 75 0.06 6.28 -5.31
C LYS A 75 -0.52 7.02 -6.52
N MET A 76 0.04 8.16 -6.90
CA MET A 76 -0.46 8.95 -8.04
C MET A 76 -0.28 8.22 -9.37
N PHE A 77 0.82 7.50 -9.56
CA PHE A 77 1.01 6.66 -10.73
C PHE A 77 -0.06 5.57 -10.81
N ILE A 78 -0.31 4.86 -9.70
CA ILE A 78 -1.30 3.77 -9.66
C ILE A 78 -2.72 4.27 -9.98
N ILE A 79 -3.11 5.44 -9.50
CA ILE A 79 -4.43 6.02 -9.78
C ILE A 79 -4.61 6.34 -11.27
N ASN A 80 -3.55 6.78 -11.93
CA ASN A 80 -3.60 7.27 -13.30
C ASN A 80 -3.04 6.26 -14.33
N VAL A 81 -2.83 5.01 -13.91
CA VAL A 81 -2.19 3.98 -14.75
C VAL A 81 -3.09 3.62 -15.94
N ASN A 82 -2.48 3.52 -17.11
CA ASN A 82 -3.09 3.14 -18.38
C ASN A 82 -2.10 2.37 -19.26
N GLY A 83 -2.55 1.84 -20.40
CA GLY A 83 -1.71 1.03 -21.28
C GLY A 83 -0.41 1.75 -21.70
N ARG A 84 -0.52 3.04 -22.07
CA ARG A 84 0.64 3.85 -22.47
C ARG A 84 1.68 4.00 -21.36
N SER A 85 1.23 4.22 -20.12
CA SER A 85 2.12 4.38 -18.96
C SER A 85 2.92 3.11 -18.62
N LEU A 86 2.43 1.95 -19.07
CA LEU A 86 3.08 0.64 -18.91
C LEU A 86 3.76 0.16 -20.20
N SER A 87 3.90 1.04 -21.20
CA SER A 87 4.48 0.70 -22.51
C SER A 87 3.77 -0.46 -23.22
N MET A 88 2.44 -0.55 -23.10
CA MET A 88 1.61 -1.56 -23.76
C MET A 88 0.47 -0.92 -24.57
N GLU A 89 -0.10 -1.67 -25.51
CA GLU A 89 -1.28 -1.25 -26.25
C GLU A 89 -2.50 -1.17 -25.31
N GLU A 90 -3.37 -0.20 -25.54
CA GLU A 90 -4.56 0.00 -24.72
C GLU A 90 -5.52 -1.19 -24.78
N SER A 91 -5.63 -1.87 -25.93
CA SER A 91 -6.47 -3.07 -26.07
C SER A 91 -5.99 -4.22 -25.19
N VAL A 92 -4.65 -4.42 -25.11
CA VAL A 92 -4.01 -5.43 -24.27
C VAL A 92 -4.20 -5.11 -22.79
N PHE A 93 -4.02 -3.83 -22.43
CA PHE A 93 -4.28 -3.35 -21.06
C PHE A 93 -5.73 -3.64 -20.64
N GLN A 94 -6.70 -3.25 -21.47
CA GLN A 94 -8.12 -3.45 -21.19
C GLN A 94 -8.48 -4.94 -21.07
N ALA A 95 -7.95 -5.78 -21.96
CA ALA A 95 -8.15 -7.23 -21.89
C ALA A 95 -7.63 -7.83 -20.56
N HIS A 96 -6.47 -7.37 -20.09
CA HIS A 96 -5.95 -7.77 -18.78
C HIS A 96 -6.82 -7.30 -17.62
N MET A 97 -7.31 -6.06 -17.66
CA MET A 97 -8.20 -5.51 -16.63
C MET A 97 -9.54 -6.26 -16.56
N GLU A 98 -10.13 -6.60 -17.70
CA GLU A 98 -11.36 -7.40 -17.77
C GLU A 98 -11.16 -8.81 -17.22
N SER A 99 -10.06 -9.48 -17.59
CA SER A 99 -9.69 -10.79 -17.07
C SER A 99 -9.50 -10.77 -15.54
N ALA A 100 -8.85 -9.73 -15.01
CA ALA A 100 -8.67 -9.55 -13.57
C ALA A 100 -10.01 -9.36 -12.84
N ARG A 101 -10.93 -8.55 -13.39
CA ARG A 101 -12.28 -8.35 -12.81
C ARG A 101 -13.07 -9.66 -12.71
N LEU A 102 -13.02 -10.50 -13.75
CA LEU A 102 -13.69 -11.79 -13.75
C LEU A 102 -13.14 -12.73 -12.66
N THR A 103 -11.83 -12.67 -12.41
CA THR A 103 -11.16 -13.47 -11.38
C THR A 103 -11.61 -13.05 -9.97
N ASP A 104 -11.72 -11.74 -9.72
CA ASP A 104 -12.16 -11.22 -8.42
C ASP A 104 -13.61 -11.64 -8.08
N HIS A 105 -14.52 -11.63 -9.04
CA HIS A 105 -15.93 -12.02 -8.81
C HIS A 105 -16.11 -13.49 -8.41
N ILE A 106 -15.22 -14.39 -8.84
CA ILE A 106 -15.26 -15.82 -8.46
C ILE A 106 -14.81 -16.02 -7.00
N SER A 107 -13.87 -15.19 -6.52
CA SER A 107 -13.36 -15.25 -5.14
C SER A 107 -14.36 -14.75 -4.10
N VAL A 108 -15.19 -13.76 -4.43
CA VAL A 108 -16.19 -13.18 -3.50
C VAL A 108 -17.42 -14.07 -3.33
N ALA A 109 -17.85 -14.77 -4.39
CA ALA A 109 -18.99 -15.69 -4.33
C ALA A 109 -18.78 -16.87 -3.37
N SER A 110 -17.53 -17.28 -3.14
CA SER A 110 -17.17 -18.42 -2.28
C SER A 110 -17.07 -18.07 -0.79
N THR A 111 -17.19 -16.80 -0.41
CA THR A 111 -16.92 -16.33 0.98
C THR A 111 -18.13 -15.69 1.69
N SER A 112 -19.35 -15.83 1.16
CA SER A 112 -20.57 -15.21 1.72
C SER A 112 -21.21 -15.99 2.89
N SER A 113 -20.41 -16.49 3.84
CA SER A 113 -20.95 -16.93 5.13
C SER A 113 -19.95 -16.67 6.26
N SER A 114 -19.94 -15.44 6.79
CA SER A 114 -20.18 -15.13 8.21
C SER A 114 -19.96 -13.64 8.53
N GLN A 115 -21.08 -12.95 8.80
CA GLN A 115 -21.33 -11.83 9.72
C GLN A 115 -20.32 -10.66 9.86
N GLY A 116 -20.82 -9.43 9.65
CA GLY A 116 -20.13 -8.18 10.01
C GLY A 116 -20.94 -6.90 9.83
N LEU A 117 -21.96 -6.72 10.69
CA LEU A 117 -22.56 -5.47 11.20
C LEU A 117 -22.74 -4.26 10.27
N GLY A 118 -23.98 -4.07 9.78
CA GLY A 118 -24.45 -2.83 9.17
C GLY A 118 -24.64 -1.72 10.21
N THR A 119 -24.39 -0.48 9.81
CA THR A 119 -24.84 0.71 10.55
C THR A 119 -25.62 1.60 9.60
N SER A 120 -26.93 1.69 9.84
CA SER A 120 -27.83 2.62 9.16
C SER A 120 -27.57 4.03 9.66
N ILE A 121 -27.40 5.00 8.75
CA ILE A 121 -27.79 6.40 8.99
C ILE A 121 -28.51 6.93 7.77
N THR A 122 -29.73 7.41 8.04
CA THR A 122 -30.69 8.07 7.18
C THR A 122 -30.27 9.53 6.93
N GLY A 123 -30.35 9.99 5.67
CA GLY A 123 -30.20 11.40 5.31
C GLY A 123 -30.21 11.59 3.80
N LEU A 124 -31.37 11.93 3.24
CA LEU A 124 -31.58 12.22 1.82
C LEU A 124 -30.93 13.56 1.43
N SER A 125 -30.08 13.52 0.40
CA SER A 125 -29.94 14.58 -0.62
C SER A 125 -29.53 13.89 -1.92
N GLU A 126 -30.39 14.01 -2.93
CA GLU A 126 -30.18 13.47 -4.27
C GLU A 126 -29.13 14.30 -5.01
N GLU A 127 -27.95 13.73 -5.27
CA GLU A 127 -27.17 14.04 -6.47
C GLU A 127 -26.57 12.74 -7.02
N SER A 128 -26.63 12.60 -8.35
CA SER A 128 -26.35 11.43 -9.17
C SER A 128 -25.04 10.71 -8.80
N GLY A 129 -25.16 9.63 -8.04
CA GLY A 129 -24.04 8.87 -7.47
C GLY A 129 -23.40 7.87 -8.44
N ASP A 130 -22.10 8.05 -8.64
CA ASP A 130 -21.19 6.95 -8.92
C ASP A 130 -21.06 6.08 -7.64
N PRO A 131 -21.31 4.76 -7.68
CA PRO A 131 -21.32 3.92 -6.47
C PRO A 131 -19.94 3.76 -5.81
N GLU A 132 -18.86 4.26 -6.41
CA GLU A 132 -17.49 4.06 -5.93
C GLU A 132 -17.10 4.96 -4.75
N GLY A 133 -17.79 6.11 -4.56
CA GLY A 133 -17.49 7.07 -3.48
C GLY A 133 -17.71 6.51 -2.06
N LEU A 134 -18.55 5.49 -1.90
CA LEU A 134 -18.83 4.85 -0.60
C LEU A 134 -17.70 3.90 -0.14
N ARG A 135 -16.78 3.51 -1.03
CA ARG A 135 -15.71 2.57 -0.70
C ARG A 135 -14.49 3.25 -0.07
N PHE A 136 -14.29 4.54 -0.35
CA PHE A 136 -13.11 5.29 0.09
C PHE A 136 -13.48 6.69 0.62
N PRO A 137 -14.00 6.79 1.85
CA PRO A 137 -14.63 8.00 2.40
C PRO A 137 -13.71 9.24 2.55
N PHE A 138 -12.42 9.11 2.25
CA PHE A 138 -11.43 10.20 2.39
C PHE A 138 -10.70 10.55 1.10
N MET A 139 -11.10 9.94 -0.03
CA MET A 139 -10.38 10.07 -1.31
C MET A 139 -10.42 11.51 -1.85
N ASP A 140 -11.56 12.18 -1.69
CA ASP A 140 -11.81 13.50 -2.30
C ASP A 140 -11.93 14.64 -1.28
N SER A 141 -11.87 14.36 0.03
CA SER A 141 -12.01 15.43 1.03
C SER A 141 -10.81 16.39 0.96
N GLU A 142 -11.02 17.69 1.11
CA GLU A 142 -9.91 18.63 1.29
C GLU A 142 -9.53 18.72 2.76
N THR A 143 -8.30 19.15 3.06
CA THR A 143 -7.75 19.21 4.42
C THR A 143 -8.56 20.11 5.36
N GLU A 144 -9.21 21.13 4.81
CA GLU A 144 -10.03 22.11 5.54
C GLU A 144 -11.47 21.62 5.80
N SER A 145 -11.90 20.54 5.14
CA SER A 145 -13.26 19.99 5.24
C SER A 145 -13.44 18.92 6.33
N LEU A 146 -12.37 18.52 7.02
CA LEU A 146 -12.38 17.37 7.94
C LEU A 146 -12.91 17.74 9.33
N THR A 147 -13.94 17.02 9.78
CA THR A 147 -14.48 17.08 11.14
C THR A 147 -13.61 16.34 12.16
N PRO A 148 -13.68 16.68 13.46
CA PRO A 148 -12.94 15.95 14.50
C PRO A 148 -13.27 14.45 14.56
N ALA A 149 -14.49 14.06 14.18
CA ALA A 149 -14.90 12.66 14.11
C ALA A 149 -14.20 11.91 12.96
N GLU A 150 -14.11 12.54 11.79
CA GLU A 150 -13.40 12.00 10.62
C GLU A 150 -11.89 11.87 10.87
N VAL A 151 -11.29 12.84 11.57
CA VAL A 151 -9.88 12.75 11.99
C VAL A 151 -9.67 11.55 12.92
N LYS A 152 -10.56 11.34 13.88
CA LYS A 152 -10.51 10.18 14.79
C LYS A 152 -10.63 8.86 14.02
N GLN A 153 -11.54 8.79 13.05
CA GLN A 153 -11.68 7.64 12.17
C GLN A 153 -10.39 7.39 11.39
N MET A 154 -9.82 8.41 10.76
CA MET A 154 -8.58 8.29 9.98
C MET A 154 -7.39 7.83 10.84
N HIS A 155 -7.27 8.32 12.08
CA HIS A 155 -6.26 7.83 13.03
C HIS A 155 -6.45 6.36 13.39
N GLU A 156 -7.69 5.91 13.58
CA GLU A 156 -8.00 4.50 13.90
C GLU A 156 -7.65 3.57 12.73
N LEU A 157 -8.01 3.96 11.51
CA LEU A 157 -7.64 3.23 10.30
C LEU A 157 -6.11 3.11 10.16
N TYR A 158 -5.39 4.22 10.36
CA TYR A 158 -3.93 4.22 10.36
C TYR A 158 -3.33 3.28 11.42
N ARG A 159 -3.87 3.31 12.64
CA ARG A 159 -3.46 2.42 13.73
C ARG A 159 -3.64 0.95 13.36
N GLN A 160 -4.77 0.58 12.75
CA GLN A 160 -5.03 -0.80 12.33
C GLN A 160 -4.02 -1.28 11.30
N VAL A 161 -3.74 -0.46 10.27
CA VAL A 161 -2.74 -0.76 9.25
C VAL A 161 -1.36 -0.97 9.86
N VAL A 162 -0.90 -0.02 10.69
CA VAL A 162 0.40 -0.12 11.36
C VAL A 162 0.49 -1.37 12.22
N THR A 163 -0.57 -1.68 12.98
CA THR A 163 -0.62 -2.85 13.86
C THR A 163 -0.52 -4.14 13.06
N LYS A 164 -1.31 -4.27 11.98
CA LYS A 164 -1.29 -5.43 11.08
C LYS A 164 0.10 -5.70 10.51
N TYR A 165 0.72 -4.70 9.88
CA TYR A 165 2.05 -4.88 9.27
C TYR A 165 3.18 -5.03 10.30
N THR A 166 3.05 -4.43 11.49
CA THR A 166 4.01 -4.64 12.59
C THR A 166 3.94 -6.07 13.13
N MET A 167 2.73 -6.62 13.30
CA MET A 167 2.58 -8.02 13.72
C MET A 167 3.10 -8.98 12.66
N LEU A 168 2.75 -8.75 11.40
CA LEU A 168 3.22 -9.56 10.28
C LEU A 168 4.74 -9.56 10.18
N SER A 169 5.37 -8.38 10.19
CA SER A 169 6.84 -8.27 10.14
C SER A 169 7.53 -8.95 11.32
N LYS A 170 6.96 -8.86 12.53
CA LYS A 170 7.46 -9.60 13.71
C LYS A 170 7.32 -11.11 13.53
N ALA A 171 6.20 -11.59 12.99
CA ALA A 171 5.97 -13.01 12.73
C ALA A 171 6.94 -13.54 11.68
N LEU A 172 7.13 -12.82 10.56
CA LEU A 172 8.08 -13.20 9.52
C LEU A 172 9.52 -13.23 10.01
N ARG A 173 9.93 -12.29 10.87
CA ARG A 173 11.26 -12.35 11.50
C ARG A 173 11.44 -13.57 12.39
N LYS A 174 10.39 -14.03 13.09
CA LYS A 174 10.46 -15.24 13.90
C LYS A 174 10.58 -16.50 13.03
N LEU A 175 9.84 -16.55 11.91
CA LEU A 175 9.92 -17.66 10.95
C LEU A 175 11.28 -17.72 10.24
N SER A 176 11.85 -16.56 9.91
CA SER A 176 13.18 -16.46 9.27
C SER A 176 14.34 -16.93 10.16
N VAL A 177 14.16 -16.97 11.49
CA VAL A 177 15.20 -17.43 12.43
C VAL A 177 15.18 -18.96 12.59
N ASP A 178 14.09 -19.63 12.20
CA ASP A 178 13.94 -21.08 12.40
C ASP A 178 14.63 -21.92 11.29
N GLU A 179 14.98 -21.32 10.14
CA GLU A 179 15.74 -21.99 9.08
C GLU A 179 17.27 -21.99 9.29
N ASP A 180 17.78 -21.17 10.22
CA ASP A 180 19.22 -21.05 10.50
C ASP A 180 19.68 -21.94 11.69
N GLN A 181 18.93 -23.00 12.03
CA GLN A 181 19.40 -23.98 13.01
C GLN A 181 20.33 -24.99 12.31
N PRO A 182 21.66 -24.97 12.56
CA PRO A 182 22.55 -25.91 11.92
C PRO A 182 22.27 -27.31 12.49
N LEU A 183 22.13 -28.29 11.59
CA LEU A 183 22.28 -29.71 11.89
C LEU A 183 23.68 -29.95 12.48
N ASN A 184 23.84 -29.73 13.78
CA ASN A 184 25.04 -30.07 14.55
C ASN A 184 24.62 -30.88 15.78
N SER A 185 24.45 -32.17 15.56
CA SER A 185 24.63 -33.31 16.48
C SER A 185 23.95 -34.50 15.76
N VAL A 186 24.62 -35.59 15.44
CA VAL A 186 25.40 -36.46 16.30
C VAL A 186 26.43 -37.21 15.43
N ASN A 187 27.71 -37.03 15.72
CA ASN A 187 28.67 -38.13 15.60
C ASN A 187 28.63 -38.89 16.92
N ASP A 188 28.32 -40.17 16.86
CA ASP A 188 28.99 -41.26 17.57
C ASP A 188 28.82 -42.54 16.75
#